data_AF-P0DQV4-F1
#
_entry.id   AF-P0DQV4-F1
#
_cell.length_a   1.000
_cell.length_b   1.000
_cell.length_c   1.000
_cell.angle_alpha   90.00
_cell.angle_beta   90.00
_cell.angle_gamma   90.00
#
_symmetry.space_group_name_H-M   'P 1'
#
loop_
_entity.id
_entity.type
_entity.pdbx_description
1 polymer ?
#
loop_
_entity_poly.entity_id
_entity_poly.type
_entity_poly.pdbx_seq_one_letter_code
_entity_poly.pdbx_strand_id
1 'polypeptide(L)'
;MKTFVFIVLVALAFVLTAAKEERANPSELVSALAELVMLDAERGVDKPGCRYLFGGCKSDDDCCPRLGCKGKGHDYCAWDGTFSD
;
A
#
# COMPACT_ATOMS: atom_id res chain seq x y z
N MET A 1 -7.03 -28.36 -4.38
CA MET A 1 -7.99 -27.25 -4.59
C MET A 1 -9.01 -27.17 -3.45
N LYS A 2 -9.82 -28.22 -3.24
CA LYS A 2 -10.89 -28.23 -2.23
C LYS A 2 -10.43 -27.93 -0.79
N THR A 3 -9.34 -28.56 -0.32
CA THR A 3 -8.80 -28.35 1.03
C THR A 3 -8.33 -26.92 1.30
N PHE A 4 -7.67 -26.28 0.32
CA PHE A 4 -7.23 -24.89 0.45
C PHE A 4 -8.42 -23.94 0.64
N VAL A 5 -9.51 -24.13 -0.13
CA VAL A 5 -10.73 -23.32 0.01
C VAL A 5 -11.34 -23.47 1.41
N PHE A 6 -11.40 -24.69 1.95
CA PHE A 6 -11.89 -24.91 3.31
C PHE A 6 -11.01 -24.23 4.37
N ILE A 7 -9.68 -24.28 4.23
CA ILE A 7 -8.76 -23.61 5.15
C ILE A 7 -8.98 -22.10 5.13
N VAL A 8 -9.09 -21.50 3.94
CA VAL A 8 -9.36 -20.06 3.79
C VAL A 8 -10.69 -19.68 4.43
N LEU A 9 -11.74 -20.46 4.22
CA LEU A 9 -13.06 -20.20 4.80
C LEU A 9 -13.06 -20.33 6.33
N VAL A 10 -12.38 -21.35 6.88
CA VAL A 10 -12.26 -21.54 8.34
C VAL A 10 -11.44 -20.42 8.97
N ALA A 11 -10.32 -20.04 8.34
CA ALA A 11 -9.51 -18.91 8.80
C ALA A 11 -10.30 -17.61 8.79
N LEU A 12 -11.06 -17.34 7.72
CA LEU A 12 -11.93 -16.17 7.62
C LEU A 12 -13.01 -16.18 8.70
N ALA A 13 -13.67 -17.33 8.92
CA ALA A 13 -14.69 -17.46 9.95
C ALA A 13 -14.11 -17.22 11.36
N PHE A 14 -12.92 -17.76 11.64
CA PHE A 14 -12.23 -17.56 12.91
C PHE A 14 -11.87 -16.09 13.16
N VAL A 15 -11.35 -15.39 12.14
CA VAL A 15 -11.08 -13.94 12.21
C VAL A 15 -12.36 -13.15 12.48
N LEU A 16 -13.45 -13.49 11.80
CA LEU A 16 -14.75 -12.82 12.01
C LEU A 16 -15.33 -13.07 13.41
N THR A 17 -15.14 -14.25 13.98
CA THR A 17 -15.57 -14.54 15.37
C THR A 17 -14.70 -13.82 16.39
N ALA A 18 -13.38 -13.78 16.19
CA ALA A 18 -12.47 -13.04 17.07
C ALA A 18 -12.81 -11.53 17.06
N ALA A 19 -13.11 -10.97 15.89
CA ALA A 19 -13.55 -9.58 15.76
C ALA A 19 -14.92 -9.30 16.42
N LYS A 20 -15.75 -10.33 16.68
CA LYS A 20 -17.03 -10.18 17.39
C LYS A 20 -16.86 -10.16 18.91
N GLU A 21 -15.91 -10.93 19.44
CA GLU A 21 -15.61 -10.98 20.87
C GLU A 21 -14.78 -9.79 21.32
N GLU A 22 -13.85 -9.32 20.48
CA GLU A 22 -13.18 -8.04 20.67
C GLU A 22 -14.10 -6.89 20.26
N ARG A 23 -15.20 -6.70 21.00
CA ARG A 23 -15.83 -5.37 21.12
C ARG A 23 -14.87 -4.45 21.89
N ALA A 24 -13.69 -4.21 21.32
CA ALA A 24 -13.06 -2.92 21.45
C ALA A 24 -14.11 -1.87 21.01
N ASN A 25 -14.22 -0.80 21.77
CA ASN A 25 -15.17 0.29 21.52
C ASN A 25 -15.11 0.64 20.02
N PRO A 26 -16.22 0.64 19.26
CA PRO A 26 -16.18 0.82 17.80
C PRO A 26 -15.41 2.07 17.37
N SER A 27 -15.32 3.07 18.26
CA SER A 27 -14.49 4.27 18.12
C SER A 27 -12.98 3.99 18.05
N GLU A 28 -12.45 3.00 18.77
CA GLU A 28 -11.02 2.64 18.77
C GLU A 28 -10.62 1.98 17.44
N LEU A 29 -11.45 1.07 16.93
CA LEU A 29 -11.20 0.40 15.65
C LEU A 29 -11.23 1.38 14.48
N VAL A 30 -12.21 2.28 14.45
CA VAL A 30 -12.26 3.33 13.40
C VAL A 30 -11.11 4.32 13.55
N SER A 31 -10.62 4.58 14.76
CA SER A 31 -9.45 5.44 14.98
C SER A 31 -8.18 4.78 14.44
N ALA A 32 -7.96 3.50 14.75
CA ALA A 32 -6.83 2.74 14.20
C ALA A 32 -6.92 2.59 12.67
N LEU A 33 -8.12 2.36 12.13
CA LEU A 33 -8.33 2.33 10.68
C LEU A 33 -8.08 3.69 10.05
N ALA A 34 -8.53 4.79 10.67
CA ALA A 34 -8.27 6.13 10.20
C ALA A 34 -6.77 6.45 10.20
N GLU A 35 -6.02 6.07 11.25
CA GLU A 35 -4.57 6.21 11.28
C GLU A 35 -3.88 5.44 10.15
N LEU A 36 -4.28 4.19 9.92
CA LEU A 36 -3.76 3.39 8.79
C LEU A 36 -4.07 4.02 7.43
N VAL A 37 -5.29 4.51 7.24
CA VAL A 37 -5.70 5.19 6.00
C VAL A 37 -4.95 6.50 5.81
N MET A 38 -4.72 7.27 6.87
CA MET A 38 -3.95 8.52 6.79
C MET A 38 -2.47 8.26 6.50
N LEU A 39 -1.87 7.22 7.08
CA LEU A 39 -0.51 6.80 6.76
C LEU A 39 -0.36 6.35 5.30
N ASP A 40 -1.34 5.64 4.76
CA ASP A 40 -1.36 5.25 3.34
C ASP A 40 -1.53 6.48 2.42
N ALA A 41 -2.39 7.42 2.83
CA ALA A 41 -2.57 8.68 2.11
C ALA A 41 -1.26 9.48 2.05
N GLU A 42 -0.51 9.60 3.14
CA GLU A 42 0.79 10.29 3.17
C GLU A 42 1.84 9.63 2.26
N ARG A 43 1.85 8.30 2.15
CA ARG A 43 2.72 7.58 1.20
C ARG A 43 2.35 7.82 -0.26
N GLY A 44 1.10 8.19 -0.53
CA GLY A 44 0.58 8.47 -1.87
C GLY A 44 0.66 9.94 -2.30
N VAL A 45 1.06 10.87 -1.44
CA VAL A 45 1.15 12.29 -1.80
C VAL A 45 2.40 12.52 -2.64
N ASP A 46 2.17 12.88 -3.90
CA ASP A 46 3.21 13.31 -4.83
C ASP A 46 4.01 14.48 -4.23
N LYS A 47 5.34 14.34 -4.16
CA LYS A 47 6.21 15.45 -3.76
C LYS A 47 6.07 16.59 -4.78
N PRO A 48 6.07 17.87 -4.35
CA PRO A 48 5.98 18.98 -5.29
C PRO A 48 7.16 18.93 -6.28
N GLY A 49 6.84 18.80 -7.57
CA GLY A 49 7.83 18.73 -8.65
C GLY A 49 8.36 17.33 -8.98
N CYS A 50 7.81 16.26 -8.37
CA CYS A 50 8.15 14.91 -8.77
C CYS A 50 7.72 14.60 -10.22
N ARG A 51 8.38 13.62 -10.82
CA ARG A 51 8.20 13.17 -12.19
C ARG A 51 7.37 11.90 -12.19
N TYR A 52 6.26 11.92 -12.93
CA TYR A 52 5.41 10.75 -13.13
C TYR A 52 6.06 9.70 -14.04
N LEU A 53 5.38 8.58 -14.25
CA LEU A 53 5.81 7.49 -15.12
C LEU A 53 6.25 8.02 -16.50
N PHE A 54 7.42 7.60 -16.96
CA PHE A 54 8.13 8.06 -18.16
C PHE A 54 8.62 9.52 -18.15
N GLY A 55 8.50 10.23 -17.03
CA GLY A 55 9.15 11.52 -16.84
C GLY A 55 10.66 11.38 -16.72
N GLY A 56 11.42 12.27 -17.36
CA GLY A 56 12.88 12.25 -17.27
C GLY A 56 13.39 12.55 -15.86
N CYS A 57 14.41 11.83 -15.42
CA CYS A 57 14.97 11.90 -14.07
C CYS A 57 16.51 11.86 -14.09
N LYS A 58 17.13 12.26 -12.98
CA LYS A 58 18.57 12.09 -12.71
C LYS A 58 18.81 11.13 -11.54
N SER A 59 17.82 10.98 -10.67
CA SER A 59 17.86 10.19 -9.44
C SER A 59 16.47 9.67 -9.10
N ASP A 60 16.40 8.63 -8.26
CA ASP A 60 15.11 8.08 -7.78
C ASP A 60 14.26 9.14 -7.06
N ASP A 61 14.90 10.12 -6.41
CA ASP A 61 14.21 11.22 -5.69
C ASP A 61 13.45 12.19 -6.60
N ASP A 62 13.79 12.21 -7.91
CA ASP A 62 13.04 13.00 -8.88
C ASP A 62 11.67 12.38 -9.18
N CYS A 63 11.48 11.09 -8.90
CA CYS A 63 10.29 10.35 -9.27
C CYS A 63 9.22 10.41 -8.18
N CYS A 64 7.95 10.33 -8.59
CA CYS A 64 6.84 10.28 -7.64
C CYS A 64 6.81 8.96 -6.84
N PRO A 65 6.10 8.88 -5.71
CA PRO A 65 6.03 7.65 -4.92
C PRO A 65 5.66 6.41 -5.77
N ARG A 66 6.31 5.27 -5.46
CA ARG A 66 6.26 4.00 -6.21
C ARG A 66 6.95 4.03 -7.58
N LEU A 67 7.69 5.09 -7.88
CA LEU A 67 8.52 5.17 -9.08
C LEU A 67 9.98 5.34 -8.67
N GLY A 68 10.88 4.82 -9.51
CA GLY A 68 12.31 5.03 -9.43
C GLY A 68 12.87 5.38 -10.80
N CYS A 69 14.01 6.05 -10.82
CA CYS A 69 14.71 6.44 -12.02
C CYS A 69 15.42 5.24 -12.62
N LYS A 70 14.94 4.79 -13.79
CA LYS A 70 15.47 3.66 -14.52
C LYS A 70 15.98 4.11 -15.89
N GLY A 71 17.11 3.56 -16.29
CA GLY A 71 17.72 3.84 -17.58
C GLY A 71 19.22 3.56 -17.56
N LYS A 72 19.78 3.30 -18.74
CA LYS A 72 21.22 3.34 -18.99
C LYS A 72 21.47 4.30 -20.15
N GLY A 73 21.13 5.58 -19.96
CA GLY A 73 21.34 6.64 -20.95
C GLY A 73 20.08 7.36 -21.44
N HIS A 74 18.89 6.83 -21.12
CA HIS A 74 17.61 7.53 -21.25
C HIS A 74 16.90 7.34 -19.92
N ASP A 75 17.23 8.16 -18.94
CA ASP A 75 16.78 7.93 -17.57
C ASP A 75 15.37 8.48 -17.39
N TYR A 76 14.43 7.61 -17.02
CA TYR A 76 13.04 7.92 -16.82
C TYR A 76 12.48 7.26 -15.56
N CYS A 77 11.45 7.86 -14.98
CA CYS A 77 10.74 7.28 -13.86
C CYS A 77 9.92 6.07 -14.31
N ALA A 78 10.25 4.90 -13.78
CA ALA A 78 9.52 3.66 -13.97
C ALA A 78 9.02 3.16 -12.63
N TRP A 79 8.02 2.29 -12.64
CA TRP A 79 7.54 1.66 -11.41
C TRP A 79 8.70 0.91 -10.71
N ASP A 80 8.88 1.16 -9.42
CA ASP A 80 10.04 0.71 -8.65
C ASP A 80 9.94 -0.75 -8.17
N GLY A 81 8.78 -1.39 -8.36
CA GLY A 81 8.50 -2.76 -7.91
C GLY A 81 7.72 -2.83 -6.59
N THR A 82 7.42 -1.69 -5.96
CA THR A 82 6.57 -1.63 -4.77
C THR A 82 5.10 -1.75 -5.17
N PHE A 83 4.48 -2.86 -4.82
CA PHE A 83 3.03 -2.97 -4.74
C PHE A 83 2.63 -2.60 -3.32
N SER A 84 1.50 -1.92 -3.15
CA SER A 84 0.95 -1.47 -1.87
C SER A 84 1.25 -2.44 -0.71
N ASP A 85 1.99 -1.95 0.28
CA ASP A 85 2.07 -2.51 1.65
C ASP A 85 1.01 -1.82 2.53
#